data_AF-A0A6A4ASL0-F1
#
_entry.id   AF-A0A6A4ASL0-F1
#
_cell.length_a   1.000
_cell.length_b   1.000
_cell.length_c   1.000
_cell.angle_alpha   90.00
_cell.angle_beta   90.00
_cell.angle_gamma   90.00
#
_symmetry.space_group_name_H-M   'P 1'
#
loop_
_entity.id
_entity.type
_entity.pdbx_description
1 polymer ?
#
loop_
_entity_poly.entity_id
_entity_poly.type
_entity_poly.pdbx_seq_one_letter_code
_entity_poly.pdbx_strand_id
1 'polypeptide(L)'
;MSANLVAATPPRQPFSPRQIAEFFFKPWLDEEGELTGYHACKACGKRRKHQPRSGYTNLVSHVRSAHPSFESEMRDASAAATGTLVPWVSQKASNRYSWMKWVVMGNLPLSFCESTETRQYSKLATVSVNTLVSNMEGVTKAVEKSIGEEMPEDFGIMLDGWSHGTEHYLAVY
;
A
#
# COMPACT_ATOMS: atom_id res chain seq x y z
N MET A 1 -31.14 -29.09 11.17
CA MET A 1 -30.60 -27.73 10.96
C MET A 1 -29.09 -27.86 10.88
N SER A 2 -28.54 -27.85 9.68
CA SER A 2 -27.10 -28.03 9.47
C SER A 2 -26.40 -26.68 9.60
N ALA A 3 -25.51 -26.56 10.60
CA ALA A 3 -24.73 -25.36 10.82
C ALA A 3 -23.67 -25.22 9.71
N ASN A 4 -23.81 -24.22 8.86
CA ASN A 4 -22.77 -23.81 7.92
C ASN A 4 -21.65 -23.11 8.70
N LEU A 5 -20.49 -23.75 8.79
CA LEU A 5 -19.25 -23.14 9.24
C LEU A 5 -18.79 -22.15 8.16
N VAL A 6 -19.04 -20.86 8.40
CA VAL A 6 -18.43 -19.78 7.61
C VAL A 6 -16.93 -19.79 7.92
N ALA A 7 -16.12 -20.20 6.94
CA ALA A 7 -14.67 -20.14 7.05
C ALA A 7 -14.24 -18.67 7.26
N ALA A 8 -13.72 -18.37 8.44
CA ALA A 8 -13.11 -17.07 8.73
C ALA A 8 -11.96 -16.84 7.73
N THR A 9 -12.01 -15.72 7.00
CA THR A 9 -10.96 -15.37 6.06
C THR A 9 -9.67 -15.14 6.85
N PRO A 10 -8.54 -15.80 6.52
CA PRO A 10 -7.30 -15.61 7.25
C PRO A 10 -6.91 -14.12 7.22
N PRO A 11 -6.36 -13.58 8.33
CA PRO A 11 -5.95 -12.19 8.39
C PRO A 11 -4.98 -11.90 7.25
N ARG A 12 -5.25 -10.83 6.49
CA ARG A 12 -4.36 -10.38 5.42
C ARG A 12 -3.00 -10.04 6.04
N GLN A 13 -1.98 -10.78 5.64
CA GLN A 13 -0.61 -10.46 6.03
C GLN A 13 -0.20 -9.13 5.38
N PRO A 14 0.41 -8.20 6.14
CA PRO A 14 0.72 -6.86 5.64
C PRO A 14 1.80 -6.88 4.55
N PHE A 15 2.71 -7.87 4.58
CA PHE A 15 3.76 -8.05 3.59
C PHE A 15 3.71 -9.45 3.00
N SER A 16 3.95 -9.54 1.69
CA SER A 16 4.09 -10.83 1.01
C SER A 16 5.41 -11.53 1.41
N PRO A 17 5.48 -12.87 1.32
CA PRO A 17 6.71 -13.61 1.59
C PRO A 17 7.93 -13.11 0.80
N ARG A 18 7.69 -12.68 -0.45
CA ARG A 18 8.71 -12.11 -1.32
C ARG A 18 9.25 -10.78 -0.80
N GLN A 19 8.37 -9.86 -0.40
CA GLN A 19 8.77 -8.57 0.16
C GLN A 19 9.60 -8.74 1.43
N ILE A 20 9.18 -9.64 2.32
CA ILE A 20 9.94 -9.96 3.54
C ILE A 20 11.33 -10.48 3.18
N ALA A 21 11.43 -11.40 2.21
CA ALA A 21 12.70 -11.95 1.77
C ALA A 21 13.61 -10.88 1.13
N GLU A 22 13.09 -10.05 0.23
CA GLU A 22 13.86 -8.98 -0.41
C GLU A 22 14.31 -7.91 0.62
N PHE A 23 13.49 -7.63 1.63
CA PHE A 23 13.87 -6.69 2.69
C PHE A 23 14.92 -7.22 3.64
N PHE A 24 14.82 -8.49 4.07
CA PHE A 24 15.72 -9.02 5.10
C PHE A 24 16.92 -9.75 4.55
N PHE A 25 16.92 -10.18 3.29
CA PHE A 25 17.99 -11.02 2.77
C PHE A 25 18.72 -10.39 1.59
N LYS A 26 19.98 -10.80 1.44
CA LYS A 26 20.79 -10.60 0.24
C LYS A 26 21.35 -11.95 -0.23
N PRO A 27 21.58 -12.16 -1.54
CA PRO A 27 22.31 -13.32 -2.01
C PRO A 27 23.64 -13.46 -1.28
N TRP A 28 23.97 -14.68 -0.88
CA TRP A 28 25.29 -15.01 -0.38
C TRP A 28 26.16 -15.41 -1.57
N LEU A 29 27.29 -14.72 -1.71
CA LEU A 29 28.28 -14.98 -2.74
C LEU A 29 29.47 -15.71 -2.11
N ASP A 30 30.12 -16.57 -2.87
CA ASP A 30 31.42 -17.14 -2.49
C ASP A 30 32.56 -16.15 -2.72
N GLU A 31 33.80 -16.59 -2.53
CA GLU A 31 34.99 -15.74 -2.64
C GLU A 31 35.19 -15.21 -4.07
N GLU A 32 34.66 -15.93 -5.06
CA GLU A 32 34.67 -15.60 -6.47
C GLU A 32 33.50 -14.71 -6.90
N GLY A 33 32.54 -14.45 -6.01
CA GLY A 33 31.37 -13.61 -6.28
C GLY A 33 30.19 -14.35 -6.91
N GLU A 34 30.23 -15.69 -6.94
CA GLU A 34 29.20 -16.54 -7.54
C GLU A 34 28.07 -16.89 -6.57
N LEU A 35 26.88 -17.15 -7.12
CA LEU A 35 25.68 -17.42 -6.33
C LEU A 35 25.74 -18.80 -5.67
N THR A 36 25.86 -18.85 -4.34
CA THR A 36 26.00 -20.13 -3.61
C THR A 36 24.67 -20.86 -3.35
N GLY A 37 23.54 -20.32 -3.81
CA GLY A 37 22.20 -20.83 -3.44
C GLY A 37 21.82 -20.62 -1.96
N TYR A 38 22.53 -19.73 -1.27
CA TYR A 38 22.20 -19.27 0.07
C TYR A 38 21.92 -17.78 0.04
N HIS A 39 21.12 -17.34 0.99
CA HIS A 39 20.83 -15.95 1.26
C HIS A 39 21.19 -15.66 2.72
N ALA A 40 21.83 -14.51 2.97
CA ALA A 40 22.17 -14.07 4.31
C ALA A 40 21.18 -13.01 4.79
N CYS A 41 20.70 -13.17 6.03
CA CYS A 41 19.90 -12.14 6.68
C CYS A 41 20.78 -10.89 6.92
N LYS A 42 20.33 -9.73 6.46
CA LYS A 42 20.98 -8.44 6.60
C LYS A 42 21.00 -7.95 8.05
N ALA A 43 20.03 -8.36 8.86
CA ALA A 43 19.92 -7.96 10.27
C ALA A 43 20.76 -8.80 11.24
N CYS A 44 20.86 -10.12 11.02
CA CYS A 44 21.60 -11.02 11.94
C CYS A 44 22.69 -11.89 11.29
N GLY A 45 22.94 -11.74 9.99
CA GLY A 45 23.96 -12.50 9.25
C GLY A 45 23.64 -13.97 9.00
N LYS A 46 22.53 -14.50 9.54
CA LYS A 46 22.24 -15.95 9.47
C LYS A 46 21.93 -16.38 8.03
N ARG A 47 22.63 -17.43 7.59
CA ARG A 47 22.49 -18.00 6.24
C ARG A 47 21.29 -18.92 6.17
N ARG A 48 20.52 -18.81 5.10
CA ARG A 48 19.37 -19.66 4.79
C ARG A 48 19.45 -20.11 3.33
N LYS A 49 19.19 -21.38 3.08
CA LYS A 49 19.20 -21.94 1.72
C LYS A 49 18.06 -21.33 0.92
N HIS A 50 18.31 -20.86 -0.30
CA HIS A 50 17.24 -20.40 -1.18
C HIS A 50 17.70 -20.62 -2.62
N GLN A 51 17.01 -21.53 -3.30
CA GLN A 51 17.33 -21.91 -4.68
C GLN A 51 16.40 -21.17 -5.66
N PRO A 52 16.84 -20.97 -6.91
CA PRO A 52 15.96 -20.49 -7.97
C PRO A 52 14.68 -21.35 -8.05
N ARG A 53 13.51 -20.71 -8.09
CA ARG A 53 12.16 -21.33 -8.07
C ARG A 53 11.72 -21.97 -6.74
N SER A 54 12.50 -21.85 -5.67
CA SER A 54 12.03 -22.23 -4.33
C SER A 54 11.07 -21.19 -3.74
N GLY A 55 10.17 -21.62 -2.86
CA GLY A 55 9.30 -20.71 -2.10
C GLY A 55 10.05 -20.01 -0.96
N TYR A 56 9.46 -18.94 -0.42
CA TYR A 56 10.07 -18.08 0.62
C TYR A 56 9.84 -18.57 2.06
N THR A 57 9.23 -19.74 2.26
CA THR A 57 8.72 -20.19 3.58
C THR A 57 9.82 -20.25 4.65
N ASN A 58 11.03 -20.70 4.29
CA ASN A 58 12.14 -20.81 5.24
C ASN A 58 12.74 -19.45 5.63
N LEU A 59 12.78 -18.49 4.70
CA LEU A 59 13.23 -17.12 4.92
C LEU A 59 12.23 -16.39 5.82
N VAL A 60 10.94 -16.49 5.51
CA VAL A 60 9.88 -15.85 6.29
C VAL A 60 9.77 -16.45 7.69
N SER A 61 9.89 -17.77 7.83
CA SER A 61 9.91 -18.44 9.14
C SER A 61 11.07 -17.93 10.01
N HIS A 62 12.25 -17.72 9.41
CA HIS A 62 13.36 -17.09 10.10
C HIS A 62 13.05 -15.66 10.54
N VAL A 63 12.51 -14.83 9.67
CA VAL A 63 12.22 -13.43 10.00
C VAL A 63 11.21 -13.33 11.13
N ARG A 64 10.11 -14.09 11.06
CA ARG A 64 9.07 -14.09 12.11
C ARG A 64 9.58 -14.55 13.47
N SER A 65 10.56 -15.45 13.50
CA SER A 65 11.10 -15.98 14.77
C SER A 65 12.24 -15.13 15.33
N ALA A 66 13.13 -14.62 14.48
CA ALA A 66 14.34 -13.91 14.90
C ALA A 66 14.19 -12.37 14.92
N HIS A 67 13.19 -11.84 14.22
CA HIS A 67 12.91 -10.41 14.10
C HIS A 67 11.42 -10.14 14.37
N PRO A 68 10.94 -10.23 15.62
CA PRO A 68 9.52 -10.04 15.93
C PRO A 68 8.97 -8.67 15.53
N SER A 69 9.82 -7.65 15.51
CA SER A 69 9.54 -6.26 15.11
C SER A 69 9.60 -6.02 13.59
N PHE A 70 9.82 -7.06 12.77
CA PHE A 70 10.12 -6.91 11.35
C PHE A 70 9.13 -6.04 10.57
N GLU A 71 7.85 -6.09 10.94
CA GLU A 71 6.83 -5.29 10.25
C GLU A 71 6.99 -3.79 10.48
N SER A 72 7.39 -3.36 11.68
CA SER A 72 7.67 -1.94 11.97
C SER A 72 8.90 -1.50 11.20
N GLU A 73 9.98 -2.28 11.29
CA GLU A 73 11.24 -1.99 10.58
C GLU A 73 11.02 -1.86 9.08
N MET A 74 10.21 -2.74 8.48
CA MET A 74 9.84 -2.65 7.07
C MET A 74 9.02 -1.39 6.77
N ARG A 75 8.05 -1.01 7.61
CA ARG A 75 7.26 0.22 7.43
C ARG A 75 8.15 1.47 7.51
N ASP A 76 9.02 1.54 8.51
CA ASP A 76 9.87 2.70 8.79
C ASP A 76 10.95 2.89 7.71
N ALA A 77 11.62 1.79 7.33
CA ALA A 77 12.66 1.83 6.30
C ALA A 77 12.12 2.19 4.92
N SER A 78 10.87 1.82 4.61
CA SER A 78 10.25 2.15 3.31
C SER A 78 10.06 3.65 3.11
N ALA A 79 9.75 4.37 4.19
CA ALA A 79 9.62 5.83 4.16
C ALA A 79 11.00 6.52 4.09
N ALA A 80 11.96 6.05 4.90
CA ALA A 80 13.27 6.71 5.04
C ALA A 80 14.29 6.40 3.92
N ALA A 81 14.33 5.16 3.42
CA ALA A 81 15.43 4.69 2.56
C ALA A 81 15.21 4.96 1.06
N THR A 82 13.97 4.90 0.58
CA THR A 82 13.66 5.00 -0.86
C THR A 82 12.85 6.23 -1.25
N GLY A 83 12.29 6.97 -0.29
CA GLY A 83 11.32 8.04 -0.56
C GLY A 83 10.05 7.56 -1.29
N THR A 84 9.89 6.25 -1.44
CA THR A 84 8.77 5.62 -2.13
C THR A 84 8.43 4.27 -1.51
N LEU A 85 7.14 4.04 -1.26
CA LEU A 85 6.60 2.78 -0.76
C LEU A 85 6.35 1.76 -1.89
N VAL A 86 6.69 2.08 -3.15
CA VAL A 86 6.35 1.26 -4.34
C VAL A 86 6.79 -0.22 -4.23
N PRO A 87 7.99 -0.56 -3.73
CA PRO A 87 8.37 -1.97 -3.55
C PRO A 87 7.52 -2.72 -2.51
N TRP A 88 6.87 -1.96 -1.61
CA TRP A 88 6.19 -2.45 -0.41
C TRP A 88 4.67 -2.49 -0.55
N VAL A 89 4.13 -1.85 -1.59
CA VAL A 89 2.70 -1.89 -1.90
C VAL A 89 2.39 -2.92 -2.99
N SER A 90 1.23 -3.56 -2.89
CA SER A 90 0.77 -4.44 -3.96
C SER A 90 0.60 -3.66 -5.27
N GLN A 91 0.83 -4.30 -6.41
CA GLN A 91 0.59 -3.69 -7.72
C GLN A 91 -0.86 -3.17 -7.85
N LYS A 92 -1.82 -3.88 -7.24
CA LYS A 92 -3.23 -3.47 -7.21
C LYS A 92 -3.43 -2.16 -6.45
N ALA A 93 -2.78 -1.99 -5.29
CA ALA A 93 -2.85 -0.75 -4.52
C ALA A 93 -2.16 0.39 -5.26
N SER A 94 -0.98 0.14 -5.82
CA SER A 94 -0.25 1.11 -6.66
C SER A 94 -1.10 1.59 -7.84
N ASN A 95 -1.75 0.66 -8.56
CA ASN A 95 -2.63 0.99 -9.67
C ASN A 95 -3.82 1.87 -9.26
N ARG A 96 -4.47 1.55 -8.13
CA ARG A 96 -5.59 2.34 -7.59
C ARG A 96 -5.14 3.75 -7.21
N TYR A 97 -4.00 3.86 -6.54
CA TYR A 97 -3.41 5.15 -6.18
C TYR A 97 -3.09 5.98 -7.43
N SER A 98 -2.48 5.39 -8.46
CA SER A 98 -2.18 6.09 -9.71
C SER A 98 -3.42 6.65 -10.39
N TRP A 99 -4.53 5.90 -10.42
CA TRP A 99 -5.81 6.43 -10.94
C TRP A 99 -6.34 7.60 -10.12
N MET A 100 -6.37 7.48 -8.78
CA MET A 100 -6.82 8.56 -7.90
C MET A 100 -5.96 9.81 -8.08
N LYS A 101 -4.64 9.66 -8.04
CA LYS A 101 -3.70 10.76 -8.22
C LYS A 101 -3.91 11.45 -9.56
N TRP A 102 -4.08 10.70 -10.63
CA TRP A 102 -4.27 11.29 -11.96
C TRP A 102 -5.56 12.08 -12.04
N VAL A 103 -6.68 11.51 -11.57
CA VAL A 103 -7.98 12.18 -11.62
C VAL A 103 -8.01 13.43 -10.73
N VAL A 104 -7.50 13.34 -9.51
CA VAL A 104 -7.50 14.47 -8.55
C VAL A 104 -6.52 15.56 -8.98
N MET A 105 -5.25 15.21 -9.21
CA MET A 105 -4.23 16.21 -9.55
C MET A 105 -4.43 16.79 -10.95
N GLY A 106 -5.06 16.04 -11.86
CA GLY A 106 -5.43 16.52 -13.19
C GLY A 106 -6.76 17.27 -13.23
N ASN A 107 -7.49 17.36 -12.11
CA ASN A 107 -8.86 17.89 -12.03
C ASN A 107 -9.78 17.34 -13.15
N LEU A 108 -9.72 16.02 -13.36
CA LEU A 108 -10.43 15.34 -14.43
C LEU A 108 -11.80 14.84 -13.95
N PRO A 109 -12.79 14.67 -14.84
CA PRO A 109 -14.05 14.02 -14.49
C PRO A 109 -13.80 12.60 -13.96
N LEU A 110 -14.61 12.14 -12.99
CA LEU A 110 -14.49 10.77 -12.48
C LEU A 110 -14.66 9.71 -13.57
N SER A 111 -15.51 9.99 -14.57
CA SER A 111 -15.73 9.14 -15.75
C SER A 111 -14.49 8.94 -16.62
N PHE A 112 -13.44 9.76 -16.44
CA PHE A 112 -12.18 9.65 -17.17
C PHE A 112 -11.57 8.25 -17.09
N CYS A 113 -11.64 7.57 -15.93
CA CYS A 113 -11.08 6.23 -15.79
C CYS A 113 -11.83 5.15 -16.60
N GLU A 114 -13.04 5.47 -17.08
CA GLU A 114 -13.86 4.58 -17.91
C GLU A 114 -13.87 4.94 -19.39
N SER A 115 -13.30 6.09 -19.79
CA SER A 115 -13.19 6.48 -21.21
C SER A 115 -12.44 5.42 -22.01
N THR A 116 -12.99 5.08 -23.18
CA THR A 116 -12.41 4.11 -24.11
C THR A 116 -11.02 4.54 -24.56
N GLU A 117 -10.86 5.81 -24.93
CA GLU A 117 -9.60 6.40 -25.37
C GLU A 117 -8.57 6.37 -24.25
N THR A 118 -8.97 6.77 -23.04
CA THR A 118 -8.09 6.76 -21.88
C THR A 118 -7.60 5.34 -21.57
N ARG A 119 -8.49 4.35 -21.63
CA ARG A 119 -8.13 2.94 -21.42
C ARG A 119 -7.24 2.39 -22.54
N GLN A 120 -7.42 2.85 -23.77
CA GLN A 120 -6.59 2.46 -24.92
C GLN A 120 -5.14 2.95 -24.77
N TYR A 121 -4.95 4.17 -24.25
CA TYR A 121 -3.61 4.78 -24.13
C TYR A 121 -2.96 4.64 -22.75
N SER A 122 -3.72 4.26 -21.72
CA SER A 122 -3.20 4.05 -20.36
C SER A 122 -2.53 2.69 -20.20
N LYS A 123 -1.44 2.67 -19.41
CA LYS A 123 -0.81 1.42 -18.93
C LYS A 123 -1.39 0.92 -17.61
N LEU A 124 -2.32 1.66 -17.02
CA LEU A 124 -2.96 1.29 -15.76
C LEU A 124 -4.03 0.22 -16.00
N ALA A 125 -4.09 -0.77 -15.12
CA ALA A 125 -5.18 -1.74 -15.13
C ALA A 125 -6.51 -1.01 -14.95
N THR A 126 -7.52 -1.41 -15.73
CA THR A 126 -8.82 -0.74 -15.79
C THR A 126 -9.48 -0.68 -14.41
N VAL A 127 -10.19 0.41 -14.15
CA VAL A 127 -10.99 0.62 -12.95
C VAL A 127 -12.36 1.17 -13.35
N SER A 128 -13.37 0.90 -12.53
CA SER A 128 -14.68 1.52 -12.67
C SER A 128 -14.79 2.80 -11.85
N VAL A 129 -15.69 3.71 -12.22
CA VAL A 129 -15.99 4.93 -11.44
C VAL A 129 -16.34 4.55 -10.01
N ASN A 130 -17.24 3.57 -9.83
CA ASN A 130 -17.65 3.10 -8.49
C ASN A 130 -16.46 2.62 -7.64
N THR A 131 -15.50 1.92 -8.26
CA THR A 131 -14.31 1.47 -7.55
C THR A 131 -13.39 2.64 -7.22
N LEU A 132 -13.24 3.60 -8.14
CA LEU A 132 -12.43 4.79 -7.92
C LEU A 132 -12.98 5.62 -6.76
N VAL A 133 -14.28 5.92 -6.78
CA VAL A 133 -15.01 6.63 -5.72
C VAL A 133 -14.84 5.93 -4.37
N SER A 134 -15.08 4.62 -4.31
CA SER A 134 -14.92 3.86 -3.07
C SER A 134 -13.48 3.92 -2.52
N ASN A 135 -12.46 3.93 -3.38
CA ASN A 135 -11.08 4.11 -2.92
C ASN A 135 -10.85 5.54 -2.42
N MET A 136 -11.39 6.56 -3.12
CA MET A 136 -11.26 7.96 -2.71
C MET A 136 -11.91 8.20 -1.35
N GLU A 137 -13.13 7.71 -1.12
CA GLU A 137 -13.81 7.76 0.19
C GLU A 137 -12.98 7.09 1.29
N GLY A 138 -12.35 5.94 0.98
CA GLY A 138 -11.47 5.26 1.91
C GLY A 138 -10.23 6.08 2.28
N VAL A 139 -9.65 6.79 1.30
CA VAL A 139 -8.53 7.71 1.52
C VAL A 139 -8.99 8.93 2.33
N THR A 140 -10.12 9.54 1.98
CA THR A 140 -10.68 10.68 2.72
C THR A 140 -10.85 10.35 4.20
N LYS A 141 -11.47 9.21 4.54
CA LYS A 141 -11.63 8.77 5.94
C LYS A 141 -10.30 8.57 6.66
N ALA A 142 -9.29 8.06 5.97
CA ALA A 142 -7.96 7.88 6.55
C ALA A 142 -7.29 9.24 6.82
N VAL A 143 -7.43 10.20 5.90
CA VAL A 143 -6.91 11.56 6.05
C VAL A 143 -7.65 12.31 7.16
N GLU A 144 -8.98 12.25 7.20
CA GLU A 144 -9.80 12.82 8.29
C GLU A 144 -9.34 12.30 9.65
N LYS A 145 -9.08 11.00 9.75
CA LYS A 145 -8.56 10.39 10.98
C LYS A 145 -7.18 10.95 11.35
N SER A 146 -6.24 11.02 10.40
CA SER A 146 -4.91 11.58 10.65
C SER A 146 -4.97 13.05 11.07
N ILE A 147 -5.79 13.86 10.40
CA ILE A 147 -6.01 15.26 10.77
C ILE A 147 -6.61 15.33 12.18
N GLY A 148 -7.60 14.50 12.50
CA GLY A 148 -8.22 14.46 13.82
C GLY A 148 -7.24 14.07 14.95
N GLU A 149 -6.22 13.25 14.66
CA GLU A 149 -5.15 12.91 15.62
C GLU A 149 -4.19 14.09 15.85
N GLU A 150 -4.07 15.02 14.90
CA GLU A 150 -3.20 16.20 14.96
C GLU A 150 -3.94 17.50 15.39
N MET A 151 -5.27 17.47 15.42
CA MET A 151 -6.11 18.64 15.67
C MET A 151 -6.07 19.06 17.15
N PRO A 152 -5.93 20.36 17.47
CA PRO A 152 -5.93 20.84 18.85
C PRO A 152 -7.34 20.76 19.48
N GLU A 153 -7.39 20.76 20.83
CA GLU A 153 -8.66 20.78 21.57
C GLU A 153 -9.49 22.05 21.28
N ASP A 154 -8.80 23.18 21.11
CA ASP A 154 -9.39 24.46 20.74
C ASP A 154 -8.99 24.85 19.31
N PHE A 155 -9.97 25.09 18.45
CA PHE A 155 -9.77 25.59 17.10
C PHE A 155 -10.93 26.51 16.68
N GLY A 156 -10.64 27.42 15.76
CA GLY A 156 -11.65 28.28 15.15
C GLY A 156 -12.18 27.65 13.86
N ILE A 157 -13.49 27.75 13.63
CA ILE A 157 -14.12 27.39 12.36
C ILE A 157 -14.57 28.69 11.68
N MET A 158 -14.23 28.85 10.40
CA MET A 158 -14.75 29.96 9.60
C MET A 158 -15.87 29.47 8.69
N LEU A 159 -16.96 30.22 8.66
CA LEU A 159 -18.12 29.96 7.82
C LEU A 159 -18.20 31.07 6.76
N ASP A 160 -18.24 30.68 5.49
CA ASP A 160 -18.51 31.58 4.37
C ASP A 160 -19.73 31.11 3.59
N GLY A 161 -20.59 32.04 3.17
CA GLY A 161 -21.90 31.74 2.61
C GLY A 161 -22.18 32.51 1.33
N TRP A 162 -22.69 31.82 0.32
CA TRP A 162 -23.12 32.43 -0.94
C TRP A 162 -24.44 31.81 -1.41
N SER A 163 -25.21 32.54 -2.21
CA SER A 163 -26.46 32.03 -2.82
C SER A 163 -26.43 32.19 -4.33
N HIS A 164 -26.87 31.15 -5.05
CA HIS A 164 -27.06 31.20 -6.50
C HIS A 164 -28.45 30.69 -6.86
N GLY A 165 -29.32 31.58 -7.35
CA GLY A 165 -30.71 31.24 -7.63
C GLY A 165 -31.45 30.82 -6.35
N THR A 166 -31.95 29.58 -6.32
CA THR A 166 -32.63 28.97 -5.17
C THR A 166 -31.71 28.14 -4.28
N GLU A 167 -30.42 28.07 -4.61
CA GLU A 167 -29.45 27.25 -3.88
C GLU A 167 -28.61 28.11 -2.95
N HIS A 168 -28.45 27.64 -1.71
CA HIS A 168 -27.63 28.27 -0.67
C HIS A 168 -26.41 27.39 -0.39
N TYR A 169 -25.23 28.00 -0.41
CA TYR A 169 -23.95 27.34 -0.26
C TYR A 169 -23.29 27.82 1.03
N LEU A 170 -22.69 26.89 1.77
CA LEU A 170 -21.91 27.17 2.98
C LEU A 170 -20.56 26.46 2.84
N ALA A 171 -19.49 27.23 2.85
CA ALA A 171 -18.13 26.73 2.98
C ALA A 171 -17.72 26.76 4.46
N VAL A 172 -17.02 25.72 4.89
CA VAL A 172 -16.47 25.55 6.24
C VAL A 172 -14.95 25.43 6.09
N TYR A 173 -14.21 26.30 6.76
CA TYR A 173 -12.74 26.32 6.80
C TYR A 173 -12.21 26.11 8.22
#